data_AF-A0A523Y8Y8-F1
#
_entry.id   AF-A0A523Y8Y8-F1
#
_cell.length_a   1.000
_cell.length_b   1.000
_cell.length_c   1.000
_cell.angle_alpha   90.00
_cell.angle_beta   90.00
_cell.angle_gamma   90.00
#
_symmetry.space_group_name_H-M   'P 1'
#
loop_
_entity.id
_entity.type
_entity.pdbx_description
1 polymer ?
#
loop_
_entity_poly.entity_id
_entity_poly.type
_entity_poly.pdbx_seq_one_letter_code
_entity_poly.pdbx_strand_id
1 'polypeptide(L)'
;KTIKKKATPEAKAYLGEVEVTTTVVGFRKKMQFTEEVIGEEPLDLPPQCFNTIALWFDIPLKAVRKIAEAQLDFAGGLHAAEHASIAILPLFALCDRNDLGGVSTPFHPDTGKAQIFIYDAHPGGTGITEKGFELIDHLWQETLKAIVECPCEEGCPSCIQSPKCGNNNQPLDKKAAQVILGELTG
;
A
#
# COMPACT_ATOMS: atom_id res chain seq x y z
N LYS A 1 -0.11 7.93 -16.21
CA LYS A 1 -0.12 9.36 -16.62
C LYS A 1 -0.68 10.22 -15.49
N THR A 2 0.05 11.22 -14.99
CA THR A 2 -0.45 12.13 -13.94
C THR A 2 -1.52 13.09 -14.47
N ILE A 3 -2.63 13.23 -13.73
CA ILE A 3 -3.72 14.18 -13.96
C ILE A 3 -3.63 15.36 -12.99
N LYS A 4 -3.49 15.11 -11.68
CA LYS A 4 -3.38 16.15 -10.65
C LYS A 4 -2.16 15.92 -9.76
N LYS A 5 -1.69 17.00 -9.13
CA LYS A 5 -0.61 16.99 -8.13
C LYS A 5 -1.01 17.88 -6.97
N LYS A 6 -0.72 17.45 -5.74
CA LYS A 6 -0.92 18.21 -4.51
C LYS A 6 0.39 18.20 -3.74
N ALA A 7 0.91 19.38 -3.41
CA ALA A 7 2.04 19.50 -2.51
C ALA A 7 1.50 19.61 -1.08
N THR A 8 2.06 18.80 -0.18
CA THR A 8 1.93 18.94 1.26
C THR A 8 3.25 19.51 1.79
N PRO A 9 3.34 19.96 3.06
CA PRO A 9 4.59 20.49 3.59
C PRO A 9 5.77 19.51 3.48
N GLU A 10 5.50 18.21 3.63
CA GLU A 10 6.54 17.17 3.73
C GLU A 10 6.63 16.28 2.47
N ALA A 11 5.61 16.25 1.60
CA ALA A 11 5.57 15.36 0.44
C ALA A 11 4.76 15.91 -0.74
N LYS A 12 4.77 15.16 -1.85
CA LYS A 12 3.89 15.40 -3.00
C LYS A 12 3.00 14.18 -3.21
N ALA A 13 1.71 14.42 -3.31
CA ALA A 13 0.72 13.45 -3.75
C ALA A 13 0.38 13.71 -5.22
N TYR A 14 -0.03 12.66 -5.90
CA TYR A 14 -0.34 12.63 -7.31
C TYR A 14 -1.62 11.81 -7.51
N LEU A 15 -2.37 12.17 -8.54
CA LEU A 15 -3.53 11.44 -9.00
C LEU A 15 -3.38 11.25 -10.52
N GLY A 16 -3.70 10.07 -11.03
CA GLY A 16 -3.63 9.85 -12.47
C GLY A 16 -4.05 8.47 -12.94
N GLU A 17 -4.06 8.32 -14.26
CA GLU A 17 -4.31 7.04 -14.93
C GLU A 17 -3.12 6.10 -14.74
N VAL A 18 -3.40 4.84 -14.42
CA VAL A 18 -2.41 3.76 -14.37
C VAL A 18 -2.94 2.53 -15.09
N GLU A 19 -2.03 1.68 -15.58
CA GLU A 19 -2.35 0.33 -16.02
C GLU A 19 -1.92 -0.64 -14.91
N VAL A 20 -2.85 -1.44 -14.42
CA VAL A 20 -2.59 -2.47 -13.42
C VAL A 20 -2.47 -3.79 -14.13
N THR A 21 -1.34 -4.48 -13.92
CA THR A 21 -1.08 -5.80 -14.48
C THR A 21 -0.93 -6.83 -13.36
N THR A 22 -1.74 -7.88 -13.40
CA THR A 22 -1.66 -9.02 -12.48
C THR A 22 -1.23 -10.26 -13.25
N THR A 23 -0.17 -10.91 -12.75
CA THR A 23 0.34 -12.16 -13.32
C THR A 23 0.38 -13.25 -12.26
N VAL A 24 -0.28 -14.38 -12.52
CA VAL A 24 -0.21 -15.57 -11.67
C VAL A 24 0.98 -16.42 -12.13
N VAL A 25 2.05 -16.43 -11.34
CA VAL A 25 3.32 -17.08 -11.71
C VAL A 25 3.39 -18.56 -11.31
N GLY A 26 2.47 -19.05 -10.48
CA GLY A 26 2.51 -20.41 -9.96
C GLY A 26 1.60 -20.62 -8.75
N PHE A 27 1.68 -21.81 -8.17
CA PHE A 27 1.01 -22.13 -6.91
C PHE A 27 1.89 -23.00 -6.00
N ARG A 28 1.62 -22.93 -4.69
CA ARG A 28 2.24 -23.81 -3.68
C ARG A 28 1.30 -24.95 -3.33
N LYS A 29 1.83 -26.17 -3.28
CA LYS A 29 1.15 -27.34 -2.71
C LYS A 29 1.45 -27.37 -1.23
N LYS A 30 0.41 -27.44 -0.39
CA LYS A 30 0.54 -27.56 1.05
C LYS A 30 -0.08 -28.85 1.55
N MET A 31 0.58 -29.51 2.50
CA MET A 31 0.05 -30.69 3.17
C MET A 31 -1.16 -30.29 4.02
N GLN A 32 -2.25 -31.05 3.89
CA GLN A 32 -3.44 -30.84 4.71
C GLN A 32 -3.09 -31.04 6.19
N PHE A 33 -3.67 -30.21 7.07
CA PHE A 33 -3.46 -30.18 8.52
C PHE A 33 -2.13 -29.58 9.00
N THR A 34 -1.00 -29.79 8.32
CA THR A 34 0.30 -29.24 8.76
C THR A 34 0.67 -27.92 8.11
N GLU A 35 0.00 -27.54 7.00
CA GLU A 35 0.34 -26.35 6.19
C GLU A 35 1.77 -26.36 5.62
N GLU A 36 2.48 -27.48 5.74
CA GLU A 36 3.83 -27.67 5.23
C GLU A 36 3.83 -27.56 3.70
N VAL A 37 4.75 -26.76 3.14
CA VAL A 37 4.91 -26.62 1.70
C VAL A 37 5.58 -27.87 1.16
N ILE A 38 4.84 -28.66 0.38
CA ILE A 38 5.30 -29.94 -0.19
C ILE A 38 5.68 -29.83 -1.68
N GLY A 39 5.53 -28.64 -2.26
CA GLY A 39 5.96 -28.35 -3.63
C GLY A 39 5.52 -26.97 -4.09
N GLU A 40 6.17 -26.50 -5.15
CA GLU A 40 5.77 -25.31 -5.89
C GLU A 40 5.70 -25.69 -7.37
N GLU A 41 4.66 -25.22 -8.06
CA GLU A 41 4.46 -25.48 -9.48
C GLU A 41 4.36 -24.12 -10.20
N PRO A 42 5.26 -23.85 -11.16
CA PRO A 42 5.16 -22.63 -11.97
C PRO A 42 3.96 -22.73 -12.91
N LEU A 43 3.38 -21.58 -13.23
CA LEU A 43 2.31 -21.45 -14.21
C LEU A 43 2.69 -20.42 -15.26
N ASP A 44 2.36 -20.71 -16.51
CA ASP A 44 2.47 -19.80 -17.63
C ASP A 44 1.05 -19.34 -18.04
N LEU A 45 0.51 -18.40 -17.28
CA LEU A 45 -0.82 -17.83 -17.50
C LEU A 45 -0.70 -16.42 -18.10
N PRO A 46 -1.61 -16.04 -19.01
CA PRO A 46 -1.59 -14.70 -19.60
C PRO A 46 -1.81 -13.63 -18.51
N PRO A 47 -1.10 -12.50 -18.57
CA PRO A 47 -1.32 -11.38 -17.66
C PRO A 47 -2.71 -10.79 -17.85
N GLN A 48 -3.29 -10.33 -16.75
CA GLN A 48 -4.54 -9.58 -16.74
C GLN A 48 -4.24 -8.11 -16.53
N CYS A 49 -4.63 -7.28 -17.49
CA CYS A 49 -4.36 -5.84 -17.48
C CYS A 49 -5.68 -5.06 -17.50
N PHE A 50 -5.72 -3.95 -16.75
CA PHE A 50 -6.79 -2.96 -16.89
C PHE A 50 -6.29 -1.56 -16.55
N ASN A 51 -6.87 -0.56 -17.20
CA ASN A 51 -6.60 0.84 -16.90
C ASN A 51 -7.55 1.33 -15.81
N THR A 52 -7.05 2.12 -14.88
CA THR A 52 -7.83 2.70 -13.77
C THR A 52 -7.22 4.03 -13.31
N ILE A 53 -7.82 4.65 -12.31
CA ILE A 53 -7.28 5.81 -11.61
C ILE A 53 -6.59 5.36 -10.32
N ALA A 54 -5.46 6.00 -10.03
CA ALA A 54 -4.70 5.81 -8.82
C ALA A 54 -4.32 7.14 -8.18
N LEU A 55 -4.25 7.12 -6.85
CA LEU A 55 -3.49 8.10 -6.07
C LEU A 55 -2.16 7.48 -5.66
N TRP A 56 -1.11 8.28 -5.64
CA TRP A 56 0.19 7.87 -5.10
C TRP A 56 0.93 9.05 -4.50
N PHE A 57 1.93 8.79 -3.67
CA PHE A 57 2.65 9.86 -2.99
C PHE A 57 4.13 9.54 -2.77
N ASP A 58 4.93 10.61 -2.74
CA ASP A 58 6.36 10.56 -2.44
C ASP A 58 6.58 10.29 -0.94
N ILE A 59 7.61 9.51 -0.61
CA ILE A 59 8.01 9.26 0.78
C ILE A 59 9.05 10.30 1.22
N PRO A 60 8.85 11.01 2.35
CA PRO A 60 9.80 12.01 2.82
C PRO A 60 11.20 11.40 3.08
N LEU A 61 12.26 12.08 2.63
CA LEU A 61 13.64 11.62 2.85
C LEU A 61 14.01 11.51 4.33
N LYS A 62 13.37 12.31 5.20
CA LYS A 62 13.51 12.21 6.65
C LYS A 62 13.05 10.83 7.16
N ALA A 63 11.93 10.32 6.65
CA ALA A 63 11.42 9.00 7.01
C ALA A 63 12.41 7.89 6.62
N VAL A 64 12.94 7.97 5.39
CA VAL A 64 13.94 7.01 4.89
C VAL A 64 15.17 6.98 5.79
N ARG A 65 15.69 8.16 6.19
CA ARG A 65 16.84 8.27 7.09
C ARG A 65 16.56 7.68 8.47
N LYS A 66 15.43 8.06 9.09
CA LYS A 66 15.04 7.56 10.43
C LYS A 66 14.87 6.04 10.45
N ILE A 67 14.27 5.48 9.40
CA ILE A 67 14.10 4.02 9.26
C ILE A 67 15.46 3.33 9.15
N ALA A 68 16.37 3.86 8.33
CA ALA A 68 17.71 3.31 8.20
C ALA A 68 18.52 3.40 9.52
N GLU A 69 18.47 4.53 10.21
CA GLU A 69 19.13 4.74 11.51
C GLU A 69 18.59 3.80 12.59
N ALA A 70 17.29 3.55 12.59
CA ALA A 70 16.63 2.62 13.51
C ALA A 70 16.72 1.14 13.08
N GLN A 71 17.38 0.85 11.96
CA GLN A 71 17.50 -0.51 11.38
C GLN A 71 16.15 -1.20 11.16
N LEU A 72 15.13 -0.43 10.79
CA LEU A 72 13.79 -0.93 10.47
C LEU A 72 13.68 -1.34 8.99
N ASP A 73 12.71 -2.20 8.67
CA ASP A 73 12.49 -2.64 7.29
C ASP A 73 11.73 -1.59 6.50
N PHE A 74 12.42 -0.88 5.61
CA PHE A 74 11.82 0.14 4.75
C PHE A 74 10.75 -0.44 3.81
N ALA A 75 10.99 -1.59 3.19
CA ALA A 75 10.02 -2.21 2.29
C ALA A 75 8.80 -2.70 3.08
N GLY A 76 9.03 -3.31 4.24
CA GLY A 76 7.99 -3.70 5.20
C GLY A 76 7.16 -2.51 5.69
N GLY A 77 7.78 -1.35 5.92
CA GLY A 77 7.10 -0.12 6.31
C GLY A 77 6.22 0.47 5.23
N LEU A 78 6.70 0.48 3.97
CA LEU A 78 5.89 0.93 2.83
C LEU A 78 4.66 0.05 2.65
N HIS A 79 4.84 -1.28 2.72
CA HIS A 79 3.77 -2.26 2.57
C HIS A 79 2.75 -2.19 3.71
N ALA A 80 3.22 -2.01 4.95
CA ALA A 80 2.34 -1.82 6.11
C ALA A 80 1.55 -0.50 6.03
N ALA A 81 2.18 0.60 5.59
CA ALA A 81 1.50 1.88 5.39
C ALA A 81 0.46 1.80 4.26
N GLU A 82 0.76 1.11 3.15
CA GLU A 82 -0.19 0.84 2.06
C GLU A 82 -1.43 0.10 2.57
N HIS A 83 -1.25 -1.01 3.27
CA HIS A 83 -2.35 -1.80 3.83
C HIS A 83 -3.23 -0.97 4.75
N ALA A 84 -2.62 -0.23 5.67
CA ALA A 84 -3.34 0.60 6.62
C ALA A 84 -4.11 1.72 5.91
N SER A 85 -3.50 2.40 4.94
CA SER A 85 -4.18 3.45 4.16
C SER A 85 -5.37 2.91 3.37
N ILE A 86 -5.25 1.75 2.73
CA ILE A 86 -6.38 1.09 2.05
C ILE A 86 -7.49 0.71 3.03
N ALA A 87 -7.13 0.26 4.24
CA ALA A 87 -8.12 -0.10 5.26
C ALA A 87 -8.88 1.13 5.81
N ILE A 88 -8.24 2.30 5.84
CA ILE A 88 -8.80 3.54 6.37
C ILE A 88 -9.55 4.36 5.32
N LEU A 89 -9.16 4.31 4.05
CA LEU A 89 -9.79 5.07 2.96
C LEU A 89 -11.33 4.94 2.87
N PRO A 90 -11.93 3.74 3.09
CA PRO A 90 -13.39 3.56 3.17
C PRO A 90 -14.13 4.53 4.10
N LEU A 91 -13.49 5.01 5.18
CA LEU A 91 -14.08 5.97 6.10
C LEU A 91 -14.41 7.33 5.44
N PHE A 92 -13.75 7.65 4.32
CA PHE A 92 -13.89 8.93 3.62
C PHE A 92 -14.67 8.82 2.30
N ALA A 93 -14.62 7.65 1.65
CA ALA A 93 -15.18 7.43 0.32
C ALA A 93 -16.45 6.55 0.31
N LEU A 94 -16.89 6.04 1.47
CA LEU A 94 -18.06 5.16 1.61
C LEU A 94 -18.04 3.95 0.63
N CYS A 95 -16.85 3.39 0.42
CA CYS A 95 -16.62 2.20 -0.39
C CYS A 95 -16.34 0.97 0.48
N ASP A 96 -16.27 -0.21 -0.13
CA ASP A 96 -15.67 -1.37 0.53
C ASP A 96 -14.15 -1.37 0.32
N ARG A 97 -13.39 -1.94 1.26
CA ARG A 97 -11.93 -2.08 1.09
C ARG A 97 -11.57 -2.91 -0.16
N ASN A 98 -12.46 -3.77 -0.61
CA ASN A 98 -12.25 -4.63 -1.77
C ASN A 98 -12.36 -3.88 -3.09
N ASP A 99 -12.90 -2.66 -3.08
CA ASP A 99 -12.97 -1.75 -4.22
C ASP A 99 -11.64 -1.04 -4.49
N LEU A 100 -10.61 -1.32 -3.68
CA LEU A 100 -9.29 -0.76 -3.76
C LEU A 100 -8.23 -1.85 -3.94
N GLY A 101 -7.21 -1.54 -4.72
CA GLY A 101 -5.94 -2.25 -4.73
C GLY A 101 -4.79 -1.31 -4.41
N GLY A 102 -3.60 -1.87 -4.25
CA GLY A 102 -2.40 -1.07 -4.01
C GLY A 102 -1.13 -1.78 -4.44
N VAL A 103 -0.09 -0.97 -4.53
CA VAL A 103 1.29 -1.41 -4.72
C VAL A 103 2.19 -0.46 -3.93
N SER A 104 3.08 -1.01 -3.12
CA SER A 104 4.19 -0.30 -2.50
C SER A 104 5.51 -0.81 -3.04
N THR A 105 6.44 0.11 -3.29
CA THR A 105 7.78 -0.26 -3.75
C THR A 105 8.83 0.74 -3.27
N PRO A 106 10.01 0.27 -2.82
CA PRO A 106 11.17 1.13 -2.58
C PRO A 106 11.68 1.83 -3.85
N PHE A 107 11.34 1.32 -5.04
CA PHE A 107 11.71 1.92 -6.32
C PHE A 107 10.67 1.58 -7.39
N HIS A 108 9.88 2.58 -7.79
CA HIS A 108 8.94 2.44 -8.89
C HIS A 108 9.65 2.76 -10.23
N PRO A 109 9.62 1.87 -11.23
CA PRO A 109 10.39 2.03 -12.46
C PRO A 109 10.05 3.32 -13.23
N ASP A 110 8.77 3.68 -13.29
CA ASP A 110 8.34 4.86 -14.05
C ASP A 110 8.66 6.20 -13.38
N THR A 111 8.81 6.22 -12.05
CA THR A 111 9.01 7.46 -11.29
C THR A 111 10.39 7.59 -10.68
N GLY A 112 11.13 6.48 -10.58
CA GLY A 112 12.46 6.40 -9.98
C GLY A 112 12.48 6.62 -8.47
N LYS A 113 11.34 6.46 -7.78
CA LYS A 113 11.19 6.80 -6.35
C LYS A 113 10.55 5.69 -5.54
N ALA A 114 10.78 5.70 -4.24
CA ALA A 114 9.99 4.95 -3.28
C ALA A 114 8.60 5.58 -3.15
N GLN A 115 7.55 4.81 -3.42
CA GLN A 115 6.17 5.30 -3.46
C GLN A 115 5.17 4.22 -3.07
N ILE A 116 4.01 4.68 -2.60
CA ILE A 116 2.82 3.86 -2.35
C ILE A 116 1.74 4.32 -3.33
N PHE A 117 1.15 3.36 -4.04
CA PHE A 117 0.03 3.54 -4.96
C PHE A 117 -1.21 2.88 -4.36
N ILE A 118 -2.34 3.58 -4.44
CA ILE A 118 -3.67 3.05 -4.17
C ILE A 118 -4.52 3.35 -5.40
N TYR A 119 -5.18 2.33 -5.95
CA TYR A 119 -5.94 2.42 -7.18
C TYR A 119 -7.35 1.86 -7.02
N ASP A 120 -8.28 2.36 -7.83
CA ASP A 120 -9.63 1.81 -7.88
C ASP A 120 -9.58 0.42 -8.54
N ALA A 121 -10.07 -0.62 -7.85
CA ALA A 121 -10.07 -2.00 -8.34
C ALA A 121 -11.17 -2.26 -9.38
N HIS A 122 -11.37 -1.31 -10.28
CA HIS A 122 -12.37 -1.33 -11.33
C HIS A 122 -11.81 -0.68 -12.62
N PRO A 123 -12.02 -1.27 -13.80
CA PRO A 123 -11.62 -0.66 -15.07
C PRO A 123 -12.24 0.74 -15.25
N GLY A 124 -11.41 1.72 -15.60
CA GLY A 124 -11.79 3.12 -15.80
C GLY A 124 -11.86 3.96 -14.52
N GLY A 125 -11.78 3.35 -13.33
CA GLY A 125 -11.95 4.04 -12.04
C GLY A 125 -13.41 4.25 -11.65
N THR A 126 -13.63 4.47 -10.36
CA THR A 126 -14.95 4.70 -9.74
C THR A 126 -15.01 6.01 -8.95
N GLY A 127 -13.90 6.75 -8.82
CA GLY A 127 -13.85 8.02 -8.11
C GLY A 127 -13.34 7.91 -6.67
N ILE A 128 -12.99 6.70 -6.21
CA ILE A 128 -12.62 6.45 -4.82
C ILE A 128 -11.24 7.08 -4.54
N THR A 129 -10.28 6.84 -5.41
CA THR A 129 -8.92 7.37 -5.27
C THR A 129 -8.84 8.87 -5.51
N GLU A 130 -9.71 9.44 -6.33
CA GLU A 130 -9.91 10.88 -6.42
C GLU A 130 -10.32 11.46 -5.06
N LYS A 131 -11.26 10.82 -4.37
CA LYS A 131 -11.69 11.24 -3.04
C LYS A 131 -10.55 11.13 -2.02
N GLY A 132 -9.81 10.01 -2.06
CA GLY A 132 -8.61 9.82 -1.24
C GLY A 132 -7.55 10.88 -1.49
N PHE A 133 -7.33 11.27 -2.74
CA PHE A 133 -6.38 12.33 -3.12
C PHE A 133 -6.80 13.72 -2.60
N GLU A 134 -8.09 14.05 -2.68
CA GLU A 134 -8.62 15.31 -2.13
C GLU A 134 -8.32 15.44 -0.63
N LEU A 135 -8.53 14.35 0.11
CA LEU A 135 -8.43 14.26 1.56
C LEU A 135 -7.10 13.65 2.06
N ILE A 136 -6.06 13.65 1.22
CA ILE A 136 -4.84 12.87 1.48
C ILE A 136 -4.19 13.14 2.84
N ASP A 137 -4.15 14.40 3.28
CA ASP A 137 -3.59 14.78 4.58
C ASP A 137 -4.37 14.14 5.73
N HIS A 138 -5.70 14.15 5.64
CA HIS A 138 -6.59 13.56 6.64
C HIS A 138 -6.53 12.03 6.61
N LEU A 139 -6.37 11.44 5.42
CA LEU A 139 -6.15 10.00 5.26
C LEU A 139 -4.87 9.55 5.98
N TRP A 140 -3.74 10.26 5.79
CA TRP A 140 -2.50 9.92 6.47
C TRP A 140 -2.61 10.05 7.99
N GLN A 141 -3.27 11.11 8.48
CA GLN A 141 -3.49 11.31 9.92
C GLN A 141 -4.29 10.17 10.55
N GLU A 142 -5.45 9.82 9.97
CA GLU A 142 -6.27 8.73 10.49
C GLU A 142 -5.58 7.36 10.32
N THR A 143 -4.78 7.19 9.26
CA THR A 143 -3.95 5.98 9.09
C THR A 143 -2.92 5.84 10.19
N LEU A 144 -2.15 6.91 10.46
CA LEU A 144 -1.16 6.92 11.54
C LEU A 144 -1.81 6.61 12.88
N LYS A 145 -2.92 7.29 13.17
CA LYS A 145 -3.68 7.12 14.40
C LYS A 145 -4.10 5.67 14.60
N ALA A 146 -4.69 5.04 13.58
CA ALA A 146 -5.12 3.64 13.66
C ALA A 146 -3.95 2.68 13.96
N ILE A 147 -2.76 2.91 13.38
CA ILE A 147 -1.58 2.08 13.64
C ILE A 147 -1.04 2.32 15.06
N VAL A 148 -0.98 3.57 15.51
CA VAL A 148 -0.45 3.96 16.84
C VAL A 148 -1.36 3.50 17.98
N GLU A 149 -2.67 3.65 17.84
CA GLU A 149 -3.66 3.27 18.87
C GLU A 149 -3.86 1.75 18.96
N CYS A 150 -3.46 1.00 17.94
CA CYS A 150 -3.56 -0.46 17.95
C CYS A 150 -2.60 -1.06 19.00
N PRO A 151 -3.09 -1.89 19.95
CA PRO A 151 -2.30 -2.39 21.08
C PRO A 151 -1.30 -3.49 20.70
N CYS A 152 -1.26 -3.95 19.45
CA CYS A 152 -0.31 -4.97 19.02
C CYS A 152 1.12 -4.42 18.92
N GLU A 153 2.12 -5.29 19.06
CA GLU A 153 3.53 -4.89 18.98
C GLU A 153 4.06 -4.93 17.54
N GLU A 154 3.88 -6.08 16.87
CA GLU A 154 4.48 -6.38 15.55
C GLU A 154 3.57 -6.03 14.37
N GLY A 155 2.27 -5.85 14.61
CA GLY A 155 1.25 -5.67 13.57
C GLY A 155 0.23 -6.82 13.53
N CYS A 156 -1.03 -6.49 13.22
CA CYS A 156 -2.13 -7.45 13.22
C CYS A 156 -3.21 -7.10 12.16
N PRO A 157 -4.25 -7.95 11.98
CA PRO A 157 -5.38 -7.68 11.09
C PRO A 157 -6.11 -6.36 11.31
N SER A 158 -6.02 -5.80 12.52
CA SER A 158 -6.69 -4.53 12.86
C SER A 158 -5.88 -3.28 12.50
N CYS A 159 -4.61 -3.40 12.07
CA CYS A 159 -3.79 -2.23 11.74
C CYS A 159 -3.06 -2.32 10.40
N ILE A 160 -2.18 -3.30 10.20
CA ILE A 160 -1.26 -3.31 9.03
C ILE A 160 -1.35 -4.57 8.17
N GLN A 161 -2.16 -5.56 8.55
CA GLN A 161 -2.37 -6.75 7.72
C GLN A 161 -3.58 -6.58 6.81
N SER A 162 -3.48 -7.14 5.61
CA SER A 162 -4.55 -7.19 4.62
C SER A 162 -4.90 -8.64 4.28
N PRO A 163 -6.19 -9.02 4.28
CA PRO A 163 -6.63 -10.33 3.80
C PRO A 163 -6.51 -10.45 2.27
N LYS A 164 -6.30 -9.34 1.56
CA LYS A 164 -6.08 -9.27 0.11
C LYS A 164 -4.61 -9.21 -0.30
N CYS A 165 -3.68 -9.29 0.66
CA CYS A 165 -2.25 -9.22 0.36
C CYS A 165 -1.80 -10.46 -0.45
N GLY A 166 -1.35 -10.25 -1.69
CA GLY A 166 -0.77 -11.32 -2.52
C GLY A 166 0.58 -11.83 -2.02
N ASN A 167 1.25 -11.08 -1.14
CA ASN A 167 2.57 -11.40 -0.58
C ASN A 167 2.49 -12.08 0.80
N ASN A 168 1.35 -12.67 1.16
CA ASN A 168 1.13 -13.32 2.46
C ASN A 168 1.45 -12.41 3.67
N ASN A 169 1.18 -11.11 3.56
CA ASN A 169 1.50 -10.12 4.59
C ASN A 169 2.99 -10.10 4.98
N GLN A 170 3.90 -10.31 4.03
CA GLN A 170 5.35 -10.25 4.25
C GLN A 170 6.08 -9.53 3.10
N PRO A 171 7.08 -8.68 3.40
CA PRO A 171 7.42 -8.18 4.75
C PRO A 171 6.39 -7.16 5.25
N LEU A 172 6.26 -6.98 6.57
CA LEU A 172 5.51 -5.90 7.19
C LEU A 172 6.29 -5.38 8.40
N ASP A 173 6.39 -4.07 8.54
CA ASP A 173 7.04 -3.43 9.69
C ASP A 173 6.16 -2.28 10.20
N LYS A 174 5.54 -2.51 11.38
CA LYS A 174 4.65 -1.54 12.02
C LYS A 174 5.37 -0.25 12.37
N LYS A 175 6.59 -0.32 12.90
CA LYS A 175 7.35 0.83 13.38
C LYS A 175 7.82 1.68 12.21
N ALA A 176 8.26 1.04 11.12
CA ALA A 176 8.62 1.74 9.90
C ALA A 176 7.40 2.47 9.28
N ALA A 177 6.23 1.83 9.26
CA ALA A 177 5.00 2.49 8.80
C ALA A 177 4.62 3.71 9.65
N GLN A 178 4.76 3.62 10.98
CA GLN A 178 4.55 4.76 11.89
C GLN A 178 5.51 5.91 11.58
N VAL A 179 6.78 5.63 11.30
CA VAL A 179 7.76 6.66 10.90
C VAL A 179 7.39 7.31 9.57
N ILE A 180 7.03 6.51 8.55
CA ILE A 180 6.61 7.02 7.23
C ILE A 180 5.41 7.96 7.38
N LEU A 181 4.35 7.49 8.03
CA LEU A 181 3.11 8.25 8.18
C LEU A 181 3.30 9.46 9.10
N GLY A 182 4.10 9.34 10.17
CA GLY A 182 4.47 10.47 11.03
C GLY A 182 5.10 11.60 10.23
N GLU A 183 6.14 11.32 9.45
CA GLU A 183 6.80 12.34 8.62
C GLU A 183 5.90 12.89 7.49
N LEU A 184 4.90 12.13 7.03
CA LEU A 184 3.92 12.64 6.06
C LEU A 184 2.94 13.65 6.69
N THR A 185 2.66 13.51 7.99
CA THR A 185 1.69 14.33 8.71
C THR A 185 2.26 15.58 9.38
N GLY A 186 3.59 15.68 9.49
CA GLY A 186 4.29 16.78 10.17
C GLY A 186 4.53 16.50 11.66
#